data_AF-A0A382SJN4-F1
#
_entry.id   AF-A0A382SJN4-F1
#
_cell.length_a   1.000
_cell.length_b   1.000
_cell.length_c   1.000
_cell.angle_alpha   90.00
_cell.angle_beta   90.00
_cell.angle_gamma   90.00
#
_symmetry.space_group_name_H-M   'P 1'
#
loop_
_entity.id
_entity.type
_entity.pdbx_description
1 polymer ?
#
loop_
_entity_poly.entity_id
_entity_poly.type
_entity_poly.pdbx_seq_one_letter_code
_entity_poly.pdbx_strand_id
1 'polypeptide(L)' 'VKGVARGLGIAEPINSPTFTLVCEYEGTTKLNHLDFYRLQNIDQIIAAGLEPYLSPDGITVIE' A
#
# COMPACT_ATOMS: atom_id res chain seq x y z
N VAL A 1 -2.67 7.57 4.66
CA VAL A 1 -1.91 7.78 3.38
C VAL A 1 -2.14 9.09 2.59
N LYS A 2 -3.30 9.75 2.62
CA LYS A 2 -3.67 10.90 1.73
C LYS A 2 -2.64 12.06 1.61
N GLY A 3 -1.93 12.40 2.68
CA GLY A 3 -0.91 13.46 2.65
C GLY A 3 0.31 13.09 1.80
N VAL A 4 0.78 11.84 1.93
CA VAL A 4 1.89 11.29 1.12
C VAL A 4 1.51 11.28 -0.35
N ALA A 5 0.32 10.79 -0.68
CA ALA A 5 -0.17 10.76 -2.05
C ALA A 5 -0.19 12.14 -2.71
N ARG A 6 -0.64 13.17 -1.98
CA ARG A 6 -0.63 14.56 -2.45
C ARG A 6 0.79 15.07 -2.72
N GLY A 7 1.74 14.72 -1.85
CA GLY A 7 3.16 15.05 -2.04
C GLY A 7 3.77 14.39 -3.28
N LEU A 8 3.24 13.25 -3.70
CA LEU A 8 3.66 12.52 -4.91
C LEU A 8 2.89 12.93 -6.18
N GLY A 9 2.03 13.96 -6.10
CA GLY A 9 1.25 14.43 -7.25
C GLY A 9 0.08 13.52 -7.64
N ILE A 10 -0.36 12.61 -6.76
CA ILE A 10 -1.46 11.69 -7.02
C ILE A 10 -2.79 12.44 -6.79
N ALA A 11 -3.55 12.62 -7.88
CA ALA A 11 -4.81 13.38 -7.88
C ALA A 11 -6.07 12.52 -7.68
N GLU A 12 -5.95 11.20 -7.82
CA GLU A 12 -7.07 10.29 -7.65
C GLU A 12 -7.45 10.07 -6.16
N PRO A 13 -8.69 9.62 -5.89
CA PRO A 13 -9.12 9.34 -4.53
C PRO A 13 -8.33 8.21 -3.88
N ILE A 14 -7.69 8.49 -2.73
CA ILE A 14 -7.03 7.46 -1.93
C ILE A 14 -8.06 6.75 -1.05
N ASN A 15 -8.31 5.49 -1.40
CA ASN A 15 -9.21 4.59 -0.70
C ASN A 15 -8.46 3.75 0.34
N SER A 16 -9.20 3.22 1.30
CA SER A 16 -8.68 2.28 2.29
C SER A 16 -8.58 0.87 1.68
N PRO A 17 -7.43 0.20 1.82
CA PRO A 17 -7.23 -1.15 1.34
C PRO A 17 -7.66 -2.22 2.36
N THR A 18 -8.44 -1.91 3.41
CA THR A 18 -8.83 -2.90 4.44
C THR A 18 -9.41 -4.21 3.87
N PHE A 19 -10.07 -4.18 2.71
CA PHE A 19 -10.59 -5.37 2.04
C PHE A 19 -9.72 -5.89 0.90
N THR A 20 -9.02 -5.01 0.18
CA THR A 20 -8.17 -5.38 -0.95
C THR A 20 -6.74 -5.72 -0.54
N LEU A 21 -6.38 -5.46 0.73
CA LEU A 21 -5.05 -5.53 1.36
C LEU A 21 -4.00 -4.59 0.76
N VAL A 22 -4.09 -4.27 -0.53
CA VAL A 22 -3.23 -3.33 -1.24
C VAL A 22 -4.05 -2.44 -2.18
N CYS A 23 -3.62 -1.18 -2.31
CA CYS A 23 -3.95 -0.29 -3.42
C CYS A 23 -2.65 0.32 -3.95
N GLU A 24 -2.48 0.31 -5.26
CA GLU A 24 -1.34 0.91 -5.94
C GLU A 24 -1.76 2.21 -6.61
N TYR A 25 -0.89 3.21 -6.55
CA TYR A 25 -1.14 4.52 -7.13
C TYR A 25 0.12 5.00 -7.85
N GLU A 26 -0.07 5.61 -9.01
CA GLU A 26 1.01 6.17 -9.81
C GLU A 26 1.10 7.68 -9.64
N GLY A 27 2.31 8.14 -9.30
CA GLY A 27 2.64 9.55 -9.12
C GLY A 27 4.05 9.83 -9.62
N THR A 28 4.73 10.80 -9.01
CA THR A 28 6.17 11.01 -9.25
C THR A 28 7.01 9.79 -8.85
N THR A 29 6.49 8.99 -7.92
CA THR A 29 7.02 7.69 -7.52
C THR A 29 5.83 6.81 -7.19
N LYS A 30 5.91 5.52 -7.52
CA LYS A 30 4.88 4.53 -7.20
C LYS A 30 4.60 4.53 -5.70
N LEU A 31 3.32 4.51 -5.33
CA LEU A 31 2.85 4.45 -3.96
C LEU A 31 2.02 3.18 -3.75
N ASN A 32 2.50 2.30 -2.86
CA ASN A 32 1.76 1.13 -2.41
C ASN A 32 1.14 1.44 -1.04
N HIS A 33 -0.18 1.39 -0.95
CA HIS A 33 -0.93 1.53 0.30
C HIS A 33 -1.39 0.16 0.75
N LEU A 34 -0.85 -0.34 1.85
CA LEU A 34 -1.23 -1.62 2.45
C LEU A 34 -1.93 -1.37 3.79
N ASP A 35 -2.83 -2.27 4.17
CA ASP A 35 -3.52 -2.25 5.46
C ASP A 35 -3.48 -3.65 6.07
N PHE A 36 -2.81 -3.77 7.21
CA PHE A 36 -2.58 -5.05 7.89
C PHE A 36 -3.58 -5.31 9.02
N TYR A 37 -4.62 -4.47 9.19
CA TYR A 37 -5.63 -4.60 10.24
C TYR A 37 -6.24 -6.02 10.33
N ARG A 38 -6.35 -6.72 9.20
CA ARG A 38 -6.90 -8.09 9.12
C ARG A 38 -5.89 -9.21 9.26
N LEU A 39 -4.61 -8.94 9.10
CA LEU A 39 -3.55 -9.95 9.09
C LEU A 39 -3.02 -10.14 10.51
N GLN A 40 -3.13 -11.35 11.03
CA GLN A 40 -2.83 -11.65 12.43
C GLN A 40 -1.41 -12.17 12.65
N ASN A 41 -0.75 -12.66 11.59
CA ASN A 41 0.58 -13.24 11.67
C ASN A 41 1.30 -13.20 10.31
N ILE A 42 2.60 -13.52 10.34
CA ILE A 42 3.46 -13.48 9.16
C ILE A 42 3.04 -14.48 8.08
N ASP A 43 2.51 -15.64 8.47
CA ASP A 43 2.04 -16.66 7.53
C ASP A 43 0.89 -16.14 6.67
N GLN A 44 0.00 -15.32 7.23
CA GLN A 44 -1.07 -14.66 6.47
C GLN A 44 -0.55 -13.58 5.52
N ILE A 45 0.52 -12.86 5.88
CA ILE A 45 1.16 -11.87 5.01
C ILE A 45 1.79 -12.56 3.79
N ILE A 46 2.51 -13.66 4.03
CA ILE A 46 3.12 -14.50 2.99
C ILE A 46 2.03 -15.11 2.10
N ALA A 47 0.98 -15.68 2.69
CA ALA A 47 -0.13 -16.26 1.94
C ALA A 47 -0.91 -15.23 1.10
N ALA A 48 -0.95 -13.97 1.54
CA ALA A 48 -1.54 -12.87 0.79
C ALA A 48 -0.65 -12.35 -0.34
N GLY A 49 0.60 -12.81 -0.45
CA GLY A 49 1.53 -12.43 -1.51
C GLY A 49 1.96 -10.96 -1.44
N LEU A 50 2.12 -10.42 -0.23
CA LEU A 50 2.41 -9.01 -0.02
C LEU A 50 3.92 -8.69 -0.04
N GLU A 51 4.79 -9.70 -0.05
CA GLU A 51 6.25 -9.49 -0.03
C GLU A 51 6.79 -8.63 -1.17
N PRO A 52 6.28 -8.71 -2.42
CA PRO A 52 6.75 -7.85 -3.52
C PRO A 52 6.60 -6.36 -3.23
N TYR A 53 5.59 -5.95 -2.47
CA TYR A 53 5.36 -4.54 -2.12
C TYR A 53 6.31 -4.04 -1.01
N LEU A 54 7.09 -4.91 -0.38
CA LEU A 54 8.14 -4.54 0.58
C LEU A 54 9.50 -4.29 -0.11
N SER A 55 9.56 -4.47 -1.43
CA SER A 55 10.76 -4.27 -2.25
C SER A 55 10.92 -2.78 -2.64
N PRO A 56 12.14 -2.32 -3.01
CA PRO A 56 12.47 -0.90 -3.14
C PRO A 56 11.85 -0.18 -4.35
N ASP A 57 10.90 -0.80 -5.07
CA ASP A 57 10.26 -0.21 -6.25
C ASP A 57 9.09 0.71 -5.84
N GLY A 58 9.44 1.82 -5.18
CA GLY A 58 8.51 2.87 -4.77
C GLY A 58 8.44 3.09 -3.26
N ILE A 59 7.37 3.79 -2.85
CA ILE A 59 7.08 4.09 -1.45
C ILE A 59 5.96 3.18 -0.99
N THR A 60 6.22 2.40 0.05
CA THR A 60 5.21 1.57 0.68
C THR A 60 4.81 2.15 2.02
N VAL A 61 3.52 2.42 2.18
CA VAL A 61 2.92 2.84 3.45
C VAL A 61 1.98 1.74 3.93
N ILE A 62 2.20 1.29 5.16
CA ILE A 62 1.43 0.21 5.80
C ILE A 62 0.65 0.83 6.95
N GLU A 63 -0.67 0.75 6.90
CA GLU A 63 -1.60 1.09 7.99
C GLU A 63 -1.90 -0.13 8.87
#